data_AF-A0A5Q0UZN8-F1
#
_entry.id   AF-A0A5Q0UZN8-F1
#
_cell.length_a   1.000
_cell.length_b   1.000
_cell.length_c   1.000
_cell.angle_alpha   90.00
_cell.angle_beta   90.00
_cell.angle_gamma   90.00
#
_symmetry.space_group_name_H-M   'P 1'
#
loop_
_entity.id
_entity.type
_entity.pdbx_description
1 polymer ?
#
loop_
_entity_poly.entity_id
_entity_poly.type
_entity_poly.pdbx_seq_one_letter_code
_entity_poly.pdbx_strand_id
1 'polypeptide(L)' 'MAAPKKRTSISKKRIRKTIWKEKGYWVALKAFSLVKSL' A
#
# COMPACT_ATOMS: atom_id res chain seq x y z
N MET A 1 -4.94 9.61 -24.03
CA MET A 1 -5.01 9.35 -22.58
C MET A 1 -6.09 10.24 -21.99
N ALA A 2 -7.09 9.69 -21.30
CA ALA A 2 -8.15 10.54 -20.74
C ALA A 2 -7.59 11.37 -19.58
N ALA A 3 -7.70 12.71 -19.70
CA ALA A 3 -7.30 13.61 -18.63
C ALA A 3 -8.34 13.57 -17.50
N PRO A 4 -7.91 13.56 -16.23
CA PRO A 4 -8.84 13.56 -15.11
C PRO A 4 -9.60 14.90 -15.05
N LYS A 5 -10.93 14.83 -15.14
CA LYS A 5 -11.80 16.02 -15.13
C LYS A 5 -11.80 16.76 -13.78
N LYS A 6 -11.51 16.05 -12.68
CA LYS A 6 -11.49 16.58 -11.31
C LYS A 6 -10.36 15.93 -10.52
N ARG A 7 -9.87 16.66 -9.49
CA ARG A 7 -8.90 16.11 -8.54
C ARG A 7 -9.55 15.05 -7.65
N THR A 8 -8.80 14.03 -7.28
CA THR A 8 -9.25 13.05 -6.29
C THR A 8 -9.38 13.70 -4.92
N SER A 9 -10.43 13.35 -4.17
CA SER A 9 -10.56 13.78 -2.78
C SER A 9 -9.40 13.25 -1.93
N ILE A 10 -9.11 13.95 -0.83
CA ILE A 10 -8.00 13.60 0.08
C ILE A 10 -8.19 12.18 0.65
N SER A 11 -9.42 11.83 1.04
CA SER A 11 -9.77 10.49 1.53
C SER A 11 -9.44 9.41 0.49
N LYS A 12 -9.90 9.56 -0.76
CA LYS A 12 -9.61 8.59 -1.84
C LYS A 12 -8.11 8.49 -2.16
N LYS A 13 -7.37 9.59 -2.07
CA LYS A 13 -5.91 9.60 -2.24
C LYS A 13 -5.20 8.83 -1.10
N ARG A 14 -5.65 9.00 0.15
CA ARG A 14 -5.09 8.29 1.31
C ARG A 14 -5.33 6.78 1.20
N ILE A 15 -6.56 6.35 0.90
CA ILE A 15 -6.91 4.92 0.74
C ILE A 15 -6.00 4.24 -0.29
N ARG A 16 -5.80 4.85 -1.47
CA ARG A 16 -4.88 4.31 -2.49
C ARG A 16 -3.44 4.18 -2.00
N LYS A 17 -2.95 5.14 -1.22
CA LYS A 17 -1.61 5.07 -0.62
C LYS A 17 -1.53 3.98 0.45
N THR A 18 -2.57 3.78 1.25
CA THR A 18 -2.61 2.73 2.28
C THR A 18 -2.54 1.35 1.64
N ILE A 19 -3.32 1.09 0.58
CA ILE A 19 -3.28 -0.17 -0.18
C ILE A 19 -1.87 -0.45 -0.74
N TRP A 20 -1.17 0.59 -1.21
CA TRP A 20 0.20 0.43 -1.70
C TRP A 20 1.19 0.09 -0.58
N LYS A 21 1.05 0.71 0.59
CA LYS A 21 1.91 0.45 1.77
C LYS A 21 1.64 -0.91 2.41
N GLU A 22 0.40 -1.37 2.40
CA GLU A 22 -0.02 -2.65 3.00
C GLU A 22 0.72 -3.83 2.37
N LYS A 23 1.02 -3.78 1.07
CA LYS A 23 1.82 -4.80 0.39
C LYS A 23 3.21 -4.96 1.01
N GLY A 24 3.84 -3.88 1.45
CA GLY A 24 5.15 -3.93 2.13
C GLY A 24 5.06 -4.55 3.52
N TYR A 25 3.97 -4.31 4.24
CA TYR A 25 3.73 -4.89 5.56
C TYR A 25 3.67 -6.42 5.51
N TRP A 26 2.97 -6.99 4.52
CA TRP A 26 2.92 -8.44 4.32
C TRP A 26 4.29 -9.08 4.04
N VAL A 27 5.13 -8.39 3.26
CA VAL A 27 6.49 -8.86 2.98
C VAL A 27 7.35 -8.82 4.25
N ALA A 28 7.25 -7.73 5.02
CA ALA A 28 7.97 -7.59 6.29
C ALA A 28 7.56 -8.67 7.32
N LEU A 29 6.26 -8.97 7.43
CA LEU A 29 5.77 -10.02 8.31
C LEU A 29 6.31 -11.40 7.94
N LYS A 30 6.31 -11.75 6.64
CA LYS A 30 6.86 -13.02 6.16
C LYS A 30 8.36 -13.12 6.41
N ALA A 31 9.11 -12.04 6.16
CA ALA A 31 10.54 -11.98 6.43
C ALA A 31 10.85 -12.14 7.93
N PHE A 32 10.08 -11.48 8.80
CA PHE A 32 10.22 -11.62 10.25
C PHE A 32 9.98 -13.06 10.73
N SER A 33 8.92 -13.71 10.22
CA SER A 33 8.64 -15.11 10.54
C SER A 33 9.77 -16.03 10.08
N LEU A 34 10.34 -15.81 8.89
CA LEU A 34 11.45 -16.60 8.37
C LEU A 34 12.70 -16.49 9.24
N VAL A 35 13.07 -15.27 9.66
CA VAL A 35 14.22 -15.05 10.55
C VAL A 35 14.04 -15.71 11.90
N LYS A 36 12.80 -15.77 12.43
CA LYS A 36 12.50 -16.45 13.70
C LYS A 36 12.56 -17.97 13.61
N SER A 37 12.38 -18.54 12.42
CA SER A 37 12.41 -19.99 12.18
C SER A 37 13.79 -20.51 11.73
N LEU A 38 14.73 -19.60 11.46
CA LEU A 38 16.16 -19.89 11.31
C LEU A 38 16.81 -19.93 12.69
#